data_AF-A0A5C1ARI7-F1
#
_entry.id   AF-A0A5C1ARI7-F1
#
_cell.length_a   1.000
_cell.length_b   1.000
_cell.length_c   1.000
_cell.angle_alpha   90.00
_cell.angle_beta   90.00
_cell.angle_gamma   90.00
#
_symmetry.space_group_name_H-M   'P 1'
#
loop_
_entity.id
_entity.type
_entity.pdbx_description
1 polymer ?
#
loop_
_entity_poly.entity_id
_entity_poly.type
_entity_poly.pdbx_seq_one_letter_code
_entity_poly.pdbx_strand_id
1 'polypeptide(L)'
;MQLSEVEAILGQAVRNVGSRLDVDDAELYSVDEIRKHVQQKNNQVSERLEAFINDYWQWFNFHRRIEAQGKSGNLDWDENDQLISLIKNRDTARQELLKILPVKT
;
A
#
# COMPACT_ATOMS: atom_id res chain seq x y z
N MET A 1 6.18 -8.63 -12.89
CA MET A 1 5.54 -7.34 -12.51
C MET A 1 6.59 -6.23 -12.53
N GLN A 2 6.37 -5.11 -13.23
CA GLN A 2 7.37 -4.02 -13.35
C GLN A 2 7.28 -3.05 -12.15
N LEU A 3 8.40 -2.42 -11.77
CA LEU A 3 8.45 -1.43 -10.68
C LEU A 3 7.45 -0.27 -10.88
N SER A 4 7.24 0.13 -12.13
CA SER A 4 6.26 1.16 -12.51
C SER A 4 4.81 0.78 -12.17
N GLU A 5 4.46 -0.51 -12.17
CA GLU A 5 3.10 -0.96 -11.88
C GLU A 5 2.78 -0.85 -10.38
N VAL A 6 3.73 -1.23 -9.51
CA VAL A 6 3.53 -1.08 -8.05
C VAL A 6 3.53 0.38 -7.63
N GLU A 7 4.38 1.21 -8.23
CA GLU A 7 4.38 2.66 -8.01
C GLU A 7 3.05 3.30 -8.43
N ALA A 8 2.47 2.87 -9.54
CA ALA A 8 1.16 3.33 -9.98
C ALA A 8 0.04 2.93 -9.00
N ILE A 9 0.05 1.67 -8.52
CA ILE A 9 -0.94 1.19 -7.54
C ILE A 9 -0.85 1.95 -6.22
N LEU A 10 0.36 2.11 -5.69
CA LEU A 10 0.59 2.83 -4.43
C LEU A 10 0.31 4.33 -4.58
N GLY A 11 0.68 4.93 -5.71
CA GLY A 11 0.32 6.30 -6.05
C GLY A 11 -1.18 6.51 -6.09
N GLN A 12 -1.94 5.57 -6.68
CA GLN A 12 -3.40 5.61 -6.67
C GLN A 12 -3.97 5.45 -5.26
N ALA A 13 -3.39 4.58 -4.43
CA ALA A 13 -3.82 4.43 -3.03
C ALA A 13 -3.64 5.74 -2.24
N VAL A 14 -2.51 6.41 -2.39
CA VAL A 14 -2.25 7.74 -1.79
C VAL A 14 -3.27 8.77 -2.27
N ARG A 15 -3.53 8.85 -3.59
CA ARG A 15 -4.53 9.77 -4.16
C ARG A 15 -5.93 9.50 -3.61
N ASN A 16 -6.33 8.24 -3.51
CA ASN A 16 -7.63 7.86 -2.96
C ASN A 16 -7.77 8.26 -1.48
N VAL A 17 -6.70 8.12 -0.68
CA VAL A 17 -6.69 8.58 0.71
C VAL A 17 -6.76 10.09 0.80
N GLY A 18 -5.94 10.81 0.01
CA GLY A 18 -5.99 12.27 -0.05
C GLY A 18 -7.38 12.78 -0.43
N SER A 19 -8.02 12.16 -1.42
CA SER A 19 -9.38 12.50 -1.85
C SER A 19 -10.44 12.25 -0.78
N ARG A 20 -10.25 11.28 0.12
CA ARG A 20 -11.15 11.05 1.25
C ARG A 20 -10.94 12.04 2.39
N LEU A 21 -9.75 12.60 2.53
CA LEU A 21 -9.45 13.66 3.50
C LEU A 21 -9.69 15.07 2.96
N ASP A 22 -10.37 15.19 1.81
CA ASP A 22 -10.63 16.45 1.12
C ASP A 22 -9.34 17.28 0.95
N VAL A 23 -8.24 16.64 0.55
CA VAL A 23 -7.05 17.37 0.10
C VAL A 23 -7.43 18.09 -1.20
N ASP A 24 -7.58 19.40 -1.13
CA ASP A 24 -7.92 20.25 -2.26
C ASP A 24 -6.88 20.13 -3.37
N ASP A 25 -7.30 20.16 -4.63
CA ASP A 25 -6.44 20.06 -5.81
C ASP A 25 -5.52 18.82 -5.82
N ALA A 26 -5.92 17.72 -5.17
CA ALA A 26 -5.10 16.49 -5.08
C ALA A 26 -4.70 15.89 -6.43
N GLU A 27 -5.45 16.18 -7.50
CA GLU A 27 -5.12 15.82 -8.87
C GLU A 27 -3.92 16.58 -9.44
N LEU A 28 -3.63 17.79 -8.93
CA LEU A 28 -2.50 18.62 -9.33
C LEU A 28 -1.23 18.29 -8.54
N TYR A 29 -1.38 17.65 -7.38
CA TYR A 29 -0.26 17.28 -6.53
C TYR A 29 0.46 16.00 -6.98
N SER A 30 1.76 15.99 -6.75
CA SER A 30 2.56 14.78 -6.73
C SER A 30 2.15 13.87 -5.56
N VAL A 31 2.52 12.59 -5.63
CA VAL A 31 2.23 11.60 -4.58
C VAL A 31 2.82 12.04 -3.23
N ASP A 32 4.03 12.60 -3.22
CA ASP A 32 4.68 13.04 -1.99
C ASP A 32 4.04 14.29 -1.39
N GLU A 33 3.53 15.21 -2.22
CA GLU A 33 2.75 16.35 -1.74
C GLU A 33 1.44 15.89 -1.09
N ILE A 34 0.72 14.95 -1.72
CA ILE A 34 -0.50 14.38 -1.14
C ILE A 34 -0.20 13.71 0.21
N ARG A 35 0.90 12.96 0.33
CA ARG A 35 1.30 12.34 1.61
C ARG A 35 1.53 13.39 2.70
N LYS A 36 2.20 14.50 2.39
CA LYS A 36 2.39 15.62 3.33
C LYS A 36 1.05 16.22 3.75
N HIS A 37 0.13 16.43 2.81
CA HIS A 37 -1.21 16.95 3.14
C HIS A 37 -2.03 15.98 3.99
N VAL A 38 -1.98 14.67 3.68
CA VAL A 38 -2.60 13.61 4.49
C VAL A 38 -2.06 13.65 5.92
N GLN A 39 -0.74 13.76 6.08
CA GLN A 39 -0.09 13.87 7.41
C GLN A 39 -0.55 15.11 8.18
N GLN A 40 -0.59 16.27 7.52
CA GLN A 40 -1.03 17.52 8.12
C GLN A 40 -2.50 17.49 8.55
N LYS A 41 -3.36 16.86 7.75
CA LYS A 41 -4.80 16.76 8.04
C LYS A 41 -5.11 15.71 9.10
N ASN A 42 -4.49 14.54 9.01
CA ASN A 42 -4.74 13.44 9.93
C ASN A 42 -3.52 12.52 10.03
N ASN A 43 -2.70 12.76 11.07
CA ASN A 43 -1.50 11.97 11.32
C ASN A 43 -1.78 10.48 11.52
N GLN A 44 -2.92 10.11 12.14
CA GLN A 44 -3.29 8.70 12.32
C GLN A 44 -3.58 8.02 10.97
N VAL A 45 -4.26 8.70 10.05
CA VAL A 45 -4.48 8.20 8.68
C VAL A 45 -3.16 8.08 7.93
N SER A 46 -2.26 9.05 8.07
CA SER A 46 -0.92 8.98 7.50
C SER A 46 -0.16 7.76 7.99
N GLU A 47 -0.12 7.50 9.30
CA GLU A 47 0.56 6.33 9.86
C GLU A 47 0.00 5.01 9.32
N ARG A 48 -1.32 4.88 9.19
CA ARG A 48 -1.93 3.67 8.61
C ARG A 48 -1.70 3.54 7.11
N LEU A 49 -1.64 4.66 6.38
CA LEU A 49 -1.31 4.67 4.96
C LEU A 49 0.14 4.19 4.75
N GLU A 50 1.08 4.69 5.55
CA GLU A 50 2.48 4.26 5.49
C GLU A 50 2.65 2.78 5.83
N ALA A 51 1.93 2.29 6.85
CA ALA A 51 1.91 0.86 7.19
C ALA A 51 1.42 0.01 6.01
N PHE A 52 0.32 0.42 5.36
CA PHE A 52 -0.19 -0.28 4.17
C PHE A 52 0.81 -0.27 3.01
N ILE A 53 1.43 0.88 2.73
CA ILE A 53 2.44 1.02 1.67
C ILE A 53 3.62 0.07 1.93
N ASN A 54 4.12 0.03 3.16
CA ASN A 54 5.22 -0.85 3.54
C ASN A 54 4.86 -2.33 3.38
N ASP A 55 3.71 -2.76 3.89
CA ASP A 55 3.30 -4.17 3.82
C ASP A 55 3.02 -4.61 2.37
N TYR A 56 2.47 -3.73 1.55
CA TYR A 56 2.32 -3.98 0.12
C TYR A 56 3.68 -4.13 -0.58
N TRP A 57 4.65 -3.26 -0.26
CA TRP A 57 6.02 -3.35 -0.80
C TRP A 57 6.71 -4.66 -0.43
N GLN A 58 6.57 -5.12 0.82
CA GLN A 58 7.14 -6.39 1.25
C GLN A 58 6.53 -7.57 0.49
N TRP A 59 5.20 -7.59 0.35
CA TRP A 59 4.49 -8.58 -0.46
C TRP A 59 4.95 -8.57 -1.93
N PHE A 60 5.07 -7.39 -2.53
CA PHE A 60 5.55 -7.25 -3.91
C PHE A 60 6.99 -7.73 -4.10
N ASN A 61 7.89 -7.35 -3.18
CA ASN A 61 9.29 -7.76 -3.24
C ASN A 61 9.46 -9.27 -3.06
N PHE A 62 8.61 -9.91 -2.26
CA PHE A 62 8.56 -11.37 -2.17
C PHE A 62 8.25 -12.00 -3.54
N HIS A 63 7.20 -11.54 -4.23
CA HIS A 63 6.85 -12.06 -5.56
C HIS A 63 7.96 -11.86 -6.57
N ARG A 64 8.61 -10.68 -6.58
CA ARG A 64 9.76 -10.44 -7.45
C ARG A 64 10.93 -11.37 -7.16
N ARG A 65 11.20 -11.66 -5.88
CA ARG A 65 12.26 -12.60 -5.49
C ARG A 65 11.94 -14.01 -5.98
N ILE A 66 10.70 -14.49 -5.78
CA ILE A 66 10.25 -15.81 -6.24
C ILE A 66 10.32 -15.93 -7.77
N GLU A 67 9.88 -14.89 -8.49
CA GLU A 67 9.94 -14.81 -9.94
C GLU A 67 11.40 -14.88 -10.43
N ALA A 68 12.31 -14.11 -9.83
CA ALA A 68 13.73 -14.12 -10.16
C ALA A 68 14.42 -15.47 -9.88
N GLN A 69 13.90 -16.25 -8.94
CA GLN A 69 14.37 -17.60 -8.62
C GLN A 69 13.74 -18.68 -9.51
N GLY A 70 12.77 -18.34 -10.36
CA GLY A 70 12.03 -19.31 -11.17
C GLY A 70 11.13 -20.24 -10.35
N LYS A 71 10.79 -19.85 -9.11
CA LYS A 71 9.99 -20.65 -8.16
C LYS A 71 8.49 -20.34 -8.21
N SER A 72 8.03 -19.57 -9.20
CA SER A 72 6.61 -19.23 -9.35
C SER A 72 5.73 -20.49 -9.38
N GLY A 73 4.86 -20.66 -8.38
CA GLY A 73 4.00 -21.83 -8.24
C GLY A 73 4.67 -23.07 -7.62
N ASN A 74 5.93 -22.98 -7.21
CA ASN A 74 6.67 -24.06 -6.57
C ASN A 74 7.45 -23.53 -5.35
N LEU A 75 6.70 -23.02 -4.38
CA LEU A 75 7.24 -22.53 -3.11
C LEU A 75 7.56 -23.70 -2.18
N ASP A 76 8.65 -23.58 -1.44
CA ASP A 76 8.87 -24.46 -0.29
C ASP A 76 7.97 -24.06 0.90
N TRP A 77 8.02 -24.86 1.98
CA TRP A 77 7.18 -24.65 3.16
C TRP A 77 7.40 -23.28 3.80
N ASP A 78 8.66 -22.87 3.96
CA ASP A 78 9.01 -21.58 4.59
C ASP A 78 8.57 -20.40 3.72
N GLU A 79 8.75 -20.50 2.39
CA GLU A 79 8.30 -19.50 1.43
C GLU A 79 6.78 -19.38 1.39
N ASN A 80 6.07 -20.50 1.48
CA ASN A 80 4.61 -20.51 1.54
C ASN A 80 4.09 -19.86 2.83
N ASP A 81 4.66 -20.19 3.98
CA ASP A 81 4.32 -19.58 5.26
C ASP A 81 4.61 -18.07 5.25
N GLN A 82 5.75 -17.67 4.66
CA GLN A 82 6.08 -16.28 4.45
C GLN A 82 5.05 -15.58 3.56
N LEU A 83 4.62 -16.18 2.46
CA LEU A 83 3.61 -15.62 1.57
C LEU A 83 2.28 -15.41 2.30
N ILE A 84 1.83 -16.40 3.07
CA ILE A 84 0.59 -16.32 3.87
C ILE A 84 0.67 -15.16 4.87
N SER A 85 1.80 -15.02 5.56
CA SER A 85 2.03 -13.93 6.51
C SER A 85 1.98 -12.55 5.83
N LEU A 86 2.66 -12.40 4.69
CA LEU A 86 2.67 -11.16 3.91
C LEU A 86 1.29 -10.77 3.40
N ILE A 87 0.48 -11.74 2.92
CA ILE A 87 -0.91 -11.50 2.52
C ILE A 87 -1.72 -11.01 3.71
N LYS A 88 -1.63 -11.69 4.86
CA LYS A 88 -2.36 -11.33 6.07
C LYS A 88 -2.01 -9.93 6.57
N ASN A 89 -0.72 -9.56 6.56
CA ASN A 89 -0.25 -8.25 7.01
C ASN A 89 -0.79 -7.14 6.10
N ARG A 90 -0.59 -7.28 4.77
CA ARG A 90 -1.12 -6.34 3.76
C ARG A 90 -2.62 -6.14 3.90
N ASP A 91 -3.38 -7.23 4.02
CA ASP A 91 -4.83 -7.16 4.10
C ASP A 91 -5.29 -6.54 5.43
N THR A 92 -4.61 -6.87 6.53
CA THR A 92 -4.87 -6.24 7.84
C THR A 92 -4.58 -4.74 7.79
N ALA A 93 -3.42 -4.33 7.28
CA ALA A 93 -3.06 -2.91 7.14
C ALA A 93 -4.07 -2.14 6.28
N ARG A 94 -4.54 -2.76 5.18
CA ARG A 94 -5.62 -2.20 4.36
C ARG A 94 -6.91 -2.02 5.15
N GLN A 95 -7.34 -3.02 5.92
CA GLN A 95 -8.57 -2.94 6.70
C GLN A 95 -8.47 -1.87 7.80
N GLU A 96 -7.34 -1.81 8.51
CA GLU A 96 -7.10 -0.78 9.53
C GLU A 96 -7.10 0.63 8.95
N LEU A 97 -6.51 0.82 7.77
CA LEU A 97 -6.60 2.09 7.04
C LEU A 97 -8.06 2.42 6.67
N LEU A 98 -8.81 1.46 6.13
CA LEU A 98 -10.21 1.69 5.73
C LEU A 98 -11.13 2.03 6.90
N LYS A 99 -10.90 1.45 8.08
CA LYS A 99 -11.71 1.71 9.29
C LYS A 99 -11.64 3.15 9.78
N ILE A 100 -10.52 3.83 9.55
CA ILE A 100 -10.29 5.20 10.03
C ILE A 100 -10.48 6.25 8.94
N LEU A 101 -10.67 5.82 7.68
CA LEU A 101 -10.94 6.74 6.60
C LEU A 101 -12.38 7.24 6.67
N PRO A 102 -12.62 8.55 6.49
CA PRO A 102 -13.97 9.07 6.42
C PRO A 102 -14.71 8.48 5.22
N VAL A 103 -16.01 8.24 5.41
CA VAL A 103 -16.92 7.80 4.35
C VAL A 103 -17.25 9.02 3.49
N LYS A 104 -16.96 8.95 2.19
CA LYS A 104 -17.46 9.93 1.23
C LYS A 104 -18.96 9.69 1.03
N THR A 105 -19.79 10.59 1.57
CA THR A 105 -21.23 10.69 1.28
C THR A 105 -21.48 11.23 -0.11
#